data_AF-A0A922ZX17-F1
#
_entry.id   AF-A0A922ZX17-F1
#
_cell.length_a   1.000
_cell.length_b   1.000
_cell.length_c   1.000
_cell.angle_alpha   90.00
_cell.angle_beta   90.00
_cell.angle_gamma   90.00
#
_symmetry.space_group_name_H-M   'P 1'
#
loop_
_entity.id
_entity.type
_entity.pdbx_description
1 polymer ?
#
loop_
_entity_poly.entity_id
_entity_poly.type
_entity_poly.pdbx_seq_one_letter_code
_entity_poly.pdbx_strand_id
1 'polypeptide(L)' 'MEKDKTLKKIVDLCYEMLELADHGDKFRLDDGCGVVFGTLRDSAYKIRRLAEKEISLHNQNRKPSSDCKKDK' A
#
# COMPACT_ATOMS: atom_id res chain seq x y z
N MET A 1 -18.22 -11.34 8.56
CA MET A 1 -16.87 -11.22 7.97
C MET A 1 -16.83 -10.08 6.95
N GLU A 2 -17.06 -8.84 7.39
CA GLU A 2 -17.12 -7.67 6.49
C GLU A 2 -15.85 -6.80 6.57
N LYS A 3 -15.13 -6.85 7.70
CA LYS A 3 -13.91 -6.07 7.95
C LYS A 3 -12.76 -6.41 6.97
N ASP A 4 -12.59 -7.69 6.63
CA ASP A 4 -11.55 -8.11 5.68
C ASP A 4 -11.88 -7.73 4.23
N LYS A 5 -13.16 -7.55 3.88
CA LYS A 5 -13.55 -7.15 2.51
C LYS A 5 -13.03 -5.75 2.19
N THR A 6 -13.11 -4.82 3.15
CA THR A 6 -12.56 -3.47 2.96
C THR A 6 -11.04 -3.48 2.88
N LEU A 7 -10.36 -4.28 3.72
CA LEU A 7 -8.91 -4.42 3.65
C LEU A 7 -8.43 -5.04 2.34
N LYS A 8 -9.16 -6.03 1.81
CA LYS A 8 -8.88 -6.59 0.47
C LYS A 8 -9.03 -5.55 -0.64
N LYS A 9 -10.10 -4.74 -0.62
CA LYS A 9 -10.25 -3.62 -1.56
C LYS A 9 -9.10 -2.61 -1.46
N ILE A 10 -8.59 -2.36 -0.26
CA ILE A 10 -7.41 -1.49 -0.08
C ILE A 10 -6.18 -2.13 -0.72
N VAL A 11 -5.98 -3.43 -0.56
CA VAL A 11 -4.88 -4.17 -1.23
C VAL A 11 -5.02 -4.08 -2.76
N ASP A 12 -6.23 -4.27 -3.29
CA ASP A 12 -6.51 -4.16 -4.73
C ASP A 12 -6.18 -2.74 -5.24
N LEU A 13 -6.62 -1.69 -4.52
CA LEU A 13 -6.29 -0.31 -4.85
C LEU A 13 -4.78 -0.04 -4.81
N CYS A 14 -4.05 -0.66 -3.89
CA CYS A 14 -2.59 -0.55 -3.87
C CYS A 14 -1.95 -1.15 -5.12
N TYR A 15 -2.50 -2.23 -5.69
CA TYR A 15 -2.02 -2.76 -6.97
C TYR A 15 -2.29 -1.78 -8.12
N GLU A 16 -3.48 -1.17 -8.18
CA GLU A 16 -3.78 -0.13 -9.17
C GLU A 16 -2.82 1.07 -9.04
N MET A 17 -2.49 1.48 -7.81
CA MET A 17 -1.50 2.54 -7.55
C MET A 17 -0.10 2.17 -8.08
N LEU A 18 0.32 0.92 -7.92
CA LEU A 18 1.62 0.43 -8.41
C LEU A 18 1.65 0.44 -9.94
N GLU A 19 0.60 -0.08 -10.59
CA GLU A 19 0.49 -0.07 -12.05
C GLU A 19 0.51 1.35 -12.60
N LEU A 20 -0.22 2.28 -11.96
CA LEU A 20 -0.23 3.68 -12.33
C LEU A 20 1.14 4.35 -12.16
N ALA A 21 1.85 4.05 -11.07
CA ALA A 21 3.20 4.57 -10.83
C ALA A 21 4.19 4.05 -11.87
N ASP A 22 4.15 2.75 -12.20
CA ASP A 22 5.04 2.13 -13.18
C ASP A 22 4.76 2.63 -14.60
N HIS A 23 3.49 2.80 -14.95
CA HIS A 23 3.09 3.41 -16.21
C HIS A 23 3.57 4.86 -16.28
N GLY A 24 3.29 5.66 -15.24
CA GLY A 24 3.68 7.06 -15.19
C GLY A 24 5.20 7.26 -15.31
N ASP A 25 5.98 6.48 -14.57
CA ASP A 25 7.45 6.57 -14.58
C ASP A 25 8.04 6.25 -15.97
N LYS A 26 7.39 5.37 -16.74
CA LYS A 26 7.75 5.07 -18.14
C LYS A 26 7.55 6.26 -19.08
N PHE A 27 6.56 7.11 -18.82
CA PHE A 27 6.19 8.25 -19.65
C PHE A 27 6.56 9.61 -19.01
N ARG A 28 7.45 9.62 -18.01
CA ARG A 28 7.78 10.84 -17.27
C ARG A 28 8.32 11.95 -18.19
N LEU A 29 7.84 13.17 -17.97
CA LEU A 29 8.24 14.36 -18.74
C LEU A 29 9.38 15.12 -18.08
N ASP A 30 9.49 15.04 -16.75
CA ASP A 30 10.50 15.72 -15.94
C ASP A 30 10.79 14.96 -14.65
N ASP A 31 11.77 15.45 -13.89
CA ASP A 31 12.15 14.90 -12.59
C ASP A 31 11.03 15.04 -11.55
N GLY A 32 10.19 16.07 -11.68
CA GLY A 32 9.02 16.30 -10.83
C GLY A 32 8.00 15.16 -10.92
N CYS A 33 7.69 14.71 -12.14
CA CYS A 33 6.86 13.52 -12.38
C CYS A 33 7.46 12.28 -11.72
N GLY A 34 8.79 12.11 -11.83
CA GLY A 34 9.51 11.00 -11.20
C GLY A 34 9.32 10.95 -9.67
N VAL A 35 9.37 12.10 -9.00
CA VAL A 35 9.11 12.20 -7.55
C VAL A 35 7.68 11.80 -7.21
N VAL A 36 6.68 12.22 -8.00
CA VAL A 36 5.27 11.87 -7.77
C VAL A 36 5.05 10.37 -7.92
N PHE A 37 5.55 9.75 -8.99
CA PHE A 37 5.40 8.31 -9.22
C PHE A 37 6.17 7.47 -8.18
N GLY A 38 7.37 7.90 -7.79
CA GLY A 38 8.11 7.27 -6.70
C GLY A 38 7.34 7.33 -5.37
N THR A 39 6.77 8.49 -5.05
CA THR A 39 5.97 8.68 -3.83
C THR A 39 4.71 7.81 -3.84
N LEU A 40 4.04 7.71 -4.99
CA LEU A 40 2.86 6.86 -5.16
C LEU A 40 3.20 5.39 -4.93
N ARG A 41 4.31 4.92 -5.54
CA ARG A 41 4.81 3.54 -5.41
C ARG A 41 5.14 3.20 -3.96
N ASP A 42 5.89 4.06 -3.26
CA ASP A 42 6.26 3.88 -1.86
C ASP A 42 5.05 3.83 -0.94
N SER A 43 4.07 4.71 -1.20
CA SER A 43 2.82 4.76 -0.42
C SER A 43 2.00 3.49 -0.61
N ALA A 44 1.88 3.01 -1.86
CA ALA A 44 1.17 1.77 -2.17
C ALA A 44 1.78 0.56 -1.43
N TYR A 45 3.12 0.42 -1.43
CA TYR A 45 3.79 -0.65 -0.69
C TYR A 45 3.57 -0.58 0.83
N LYS A 46 3.65 0.63 1.41
CA LYS A 46 3.41 0.84 2.85
C LYS A 46 1.98 0.48 3.24
N ILE A 47 0.99 0.97 2.50
CA ILE A 47 -0.43 0.71 2.77
C ILE A 47 -0.74 -0.79 2.60
N ARG A 48 -0.28 -1.40 1.50
CA ARG A 48 -0.51 -2.83 1.23
C ARG A 48 0.00 -3.70 2.38
N ARG A 49 1.23 -3.45 2.85
CA ARG A 49 1.84 -4.19 3.96
C ARG A 49 1.03 -4.05 5.25
N LEU A 50 0.49 -2.86 5.55
CA LEU A 50 -0.35 -2.63 6.72
C LEU A 50 -1.68 -3.39 6.61
N ALA A 51 -2.32 -3.34 5.45
CA ALA A 51 -3.59 -4.02 5.21
C ALA A 51 -3.43 -5.56 5.28
N GLU A 52 -2.40 -6.12 4.66
CA GLU A 52 -2.08 -7.55 4.70
C GLU A 52 -1.75 -8.04 6.12
N LYS A 53 -1.04 -7.21 6.90
CA LYS A 53 -0.76 -7.51 8.32
C LYS A 53 -2.06 -7.61 9.11
N GLU A 54 -2.99 -6.68 8.93
CA GLU A 54 -4.27 -6.70 9.66
C GLU A 54 -5.16 -7.89 9.24
N ILE A 55 -5.23 -8.21 7.94
CA ILE A 55 -5.92 -9.42 7.44
C ILE A 55 -5.32 -10.68 8.08
N SER A 56 -3.98 -10.74 8.17
CA SER A 56 -3.29 -11.88 8.78
C SER A 56 -3.58 -11.98 10.29
N LEU A 57 -3.65 -10.86 11.00
CA LEU A 57 -3.98 -10.82 12.42
C LEU A 57 -5.43 -11.27 12.69
N HIS A 58 -6.38 -10.83 11.87
CA HIS A 58 -7.76 -11.30 11.93
C HIS A 58 -7.85 -12.83 11.75
N ASN A 59 -7.09 -13.39 10.79
CA ASN A 59 -7.05 -14.83 10.55
C ASN A 59 -6.36 -15.61 11.68
N GLN A 60 -5.43 -14.98 12.42
CA GLN A 60 -4.69 -15.60 13.52
C GLN A 60 -5.34 -15.39 14.90
N ASN A 61 -6.55 -14.79 14.99
CA ASN A 61 -7.25 -14.44 16.24
C ASN A 61 -6.41 -13.60 17.24
N ARG A 62 -5.39 -12.87 16.77
CA ARG A 62 -4.55 -12.02 17.64
C ARG A 62 -5.02 -10.57 17.58
N LYS A 63 -5.15 -9.93 18.75
CA LYS A 63 -5.51 -8.51 18.90
C LYS A 63 -4.56 -7.62 18.08
N PRO A 64 -5.05 -6.49 17.52
CA PRO A 64 -4.22 -5.59 16.72
C PRO A 64 -3.07 -5.06 17.59
N SER A 65 -1.84 -5.42 17.23
CA SER A 65 -0.63 -4.90 17.85
C SER A 65 -0.27 -3.57 17.19
N SER A 66 -0.40 -2.51 17.98
CA SER A 66 -0.02 -1.14 17.69
C SER A 66 1.50 -1.02 17.53
N ASP A 67 2.08 -1.45 16.41
CA ASP A 67 3.49 -1.16 16.12
C ASP A 67 3.87 -1.26 14.65
N CYS A 68 4.20 -0.10 14.07
CA CYS A 68 5.37 0.08 13.22
C CYS A 68 5.65 1.59 13.01
N LYS A 69 5.98 2.31 14.08
CA LYS A 69 6.91 3.44 13.93
C LYS A 69 8.30 2.83 13.79
N LYS A 70 8.83 2.86 12.57
CA LYS A 70 10.27 2.81 12.34
C LYS A 70 10.59 3.92 11.35
N ASP A 71 10.49 5.14 11.86
CA ASP A 71 11.26 6.26 11.36
C ASP A 71 12.74 5.90 11.57
N LYS A 72 13.52 5.93 10.49
CA LYS A 72 14.97 6.00 10.56
C LYS A 72 15.44 7.04 9.56
#